data_AF-A0A7S2EC07-F1
#
_entry.id   AF-A0A7S2EC07-F1
#
_cell.length_a   1.000
_cell.length_b   1.000
_cell.length_c   1.000
_cell.angle_alpha   90.00
_cell.angle_beta   90.00
_cell.angle_gamma   90.00
#
_symmetry.space_group_name_H-M   'P 1'
#
loop_
_entity.id
_entity.type
_entity.pdbx_description
1 polymer ?
#
loop_
_entity_poly.entity_id
_entity_poly.type
_entity_poly.pdbx_seq_one_letter_code
_entity_poly.pdbx_strand_id
1 'polypeptide(L)'
;MTADTNVIEWALRVCQSVAFAIHGILGVSEPFTGCVQHAFRDTHGAMPKWFWPVAGLLLWTVAYLNFSPNDAVVLGVQAYVAAFHMGGFFYHQRLHHHLAAGLVPAFFALLAFVIVAIRTGSVLIALVGWWVCTCIAFGLSKLLVAPPPSNGNEGGPTPGTNLLEGGMRVD
;
A
#
# COMPACT_ATOMS: atom_id res chain seq x y z
N MET A 1 -37.68 -5.25 6.37
CA MET A 1 -37.42 -3.82 6.20
C MET A 1 -36.55 -3.67 4.97
N THR A 2 -37.11 -3.09 3.91
CA THR A 2 -36.35 -2.73 2.70
C THR A 2 -35.33 -1.68 3.09
N ALA A 3 -34.06 -2.07 3.11
CA ALA A 3 -32.96 -1.18 3.42
C ALA A 3 -32.81 -0.18 2.27
N ASP A 4 -33.27 1.05 2.48
CA ASP A 4 -32.87 2.15 1.61
C ASP A 4 -31.34 2.23 1.67
N THR A 5 -30.69 1.78 0.59
CA THR A 5 -29.25 1.84 0.49
C THR A 5 -28.86 3.30 0.52
N ASN A 6 -28.10 3.70 1.54
CA ASN A 6 -27.64 5.08 1.65
C ASN A 6 -26.82 5.43 0.39
N VAL A 7 -27.32 6.36 -0.42
CA VAL A 7 -26.74 6.70 -1.73
C VAL A 7 -25.30 7.19 -1.62
N ILE A 8 -24.95 7.86 -0.52
CA ILE A 8 -23.59 8.32 -0.25
C ILE A 8 -22.70 7.11 0.05
N GLU A 9 -23.13 6.20 0.92
CA GLU A 9 -22.38 4.97 1.21
C GLU A 9 -22.12 4.16 -0.07
N TRP A 10 -23.14 4.00 -0.92
CA TRP A 10 -23.01 3.31 -2.19
C TRP A 10 -21.99 3.99 -3.12
N ALA A 11 -22.09 5.31 -3.29
CA ALA A 11 -21.15 6.07 -4.12
C ALA A 11 -19.70 5.95 -3.63
N LEU A 12 -19.49 6.01 -2.31
CA LEU A 12 -18.16 5.83 -1.71
C LEU A 12 -17.59 4.42 -1.99
N ARG A 13 -18.43 3.38 -1.90
CA ARG A 13 -18.04 1.99 -2.21
C ARG A 13 -17.70 1.82 -3.69
N VAL A 14 -18.44 2.48 -4.60
CA VAL A 14 -18.10 2.52 -6.03
C VAL A 14 -16.73 3.15 -6.25
N CYS A 15 -16.45 4.31 -5.65
CA CYS A 15 -15.15 4.96 -5.75
C CYS A 15 -14.00 4.06 -5.28
N GLN A 16 -14.17 3.37 -4.13
CA GLN A 16 -13.19 2.41 -3.63
C GLN A 16 -13.00 1.23 -4.60
N SER A 17 -14.08 0.62 -5.07
CA SER A 17 -14.00 -0.57 -5.93
C SER A 17 -13.38 -0.26 -7.30
N VAL A 18 -13.63 0.93 -7.87
CA VAL A 18 -12.95 1.38 -9.09
C VAL A 18 -11.45 1.55 -8.84
N ALA A 19 -11.07 2.19 -7.74
CA ALA A 19 -9.65 2.33 -7.37
C ALA A 19 -8.99 0.95 -7.22
N PHE A 20 -9.64 -0.02 -6.57
CA PHE A 20 -9.09 -1.36 -6.39
C PHE A 20 -9.03 -2.18 -7.66
N ALA A 21 -9.97 -1.99 -8.59
CA ALA A 21 -9.89 -2.60 -9.91
C ALA A 21 -8.60 -2.18 -10.62
N ILE A 22 -8.31 -0.87 -10.63
CA ILE A 22 -7.10 -0.30 -11.21
C ILE A 22 -5.84 -0.79 -10.47
N HIS A 23 -5.82 -0.73 -9.14
CA HIS A 23 -4.68 -1.18 -8.35
C HIS A 23 -4.47 -2.70 -8.46
N GLY A 24 -5.53 -3.48 -8.66
CA GLY A 24 -5.45 -4.91 -8.93
C GLY A 24 -4.73 -5.22 -10.23
N ILE A 25 -4.99 -4.44 -11.29
CA ILE A 25 -4.25 -4.53 -12.56
C ILE A 25 -2.77 -4.24 -12.32
N LEU A 26 -2.45 -3.14 -11.61
CA LEU A 26 -1.07 -2.78 -11.31
C LEU A 26 -0.35 -3.88 -10.51
N GLY A 27 -0.99 -4.42 -9.46
CA GLY A 27 -0.42 -5.47 -8.63
C GLY A 27 -0.16 -6.77 -9.39
N VAL A 28 -1.13 -7.26 -10.16
CA VAL A 28 -1.00 -8.52 -10.92
C VAL A 28 0.00 -8.38 -12.08
N SER A 29 0.07 -7.20 -12.70
CA SER A 29 1.02 -6.93 -13.79
C SER A 29 2.42 -6.55 -13.33
N GLU A 30 2.64 -6.35 -12.02
CA GLU A 30 3.93 -5.91 -11.48
C GLU A 30 5.12 -6.79 -11.86
N PRO A 31 5.03 -8.14 -11.85
CA PRO A 31 6.15 -9.00 -12.25
C PRO A 31 6.63 -8.77 -13.70
N PHE A 32 5.79 -8.19 -14.55
CA PHE A 32 6.07 -7.92 -15.96
C PHE A 32 6.42 -6.46 -16.23
N THR A 33 5.92 -5.53 -15.41
CA THR A 33 6.02 -4.09 -15.68
C THR A 33 6.98 -3.36 -14.75
N GLY A 34 7.18 -3.84 -13.50
CA GLY A 34 7.94 -3.12 -12.48
C GLY A 34 7.38 -1.73 -12.13
N CYS A 35 6.13 -1.45 -12.53
CA CYS A 35 5.52 -0.12 -12.46
C CYS A 35 5.40 0.37 -11.01
N VAL A 36 4.96 -0.50 -10.12
CA VAL A 36 4.69 -0.22 -8.71
C VAL A 36 6.00 0.00 -7.96
N GLN A 37 6.99 -0.88 -8.13
CA GLN A 37 8.32 -0.70 -7.55
C GLN A 37 8.98 0.59 -8.04
N HIS A 38 8.85 0.91 -9.33
CA HIS A 38 9.39 2.15 -9.89
C HIS A 38 8.67 3.39 -9.34
N ALA A 39 7.34 3.37 -9.30
CA ALA A 39 6.53 4.48 -8.77
C ALA A 39 6.82 4.75 -7.28
N PHE A 40 7.06 3.68 -6.51
CA PHE A 40 7.45 3.78 -5.11
C PHE A 40 8.95 3.95 -4.89
N ARG A 41 9.76 4.11 -5.93
CA ARG A 41 11.23 4.19 -5.82
C ARG A 41 11.82 3.09 -4.94
N ASP A 42 11.19 1.92 -4.97
CA ASP A 42 11.62 0.73 -4.21
C ASP A 42 12.74 0.01 -4.97
N THR A 43 13.87 0.70 -5.13
CA THR A 43 15.03 0.20 -5.89
C THR A 43 15.77 -0.93 -5.17
N HIS A 44 15.51 -1.12 -3.87
CA HIS A 44 16.17 -2.11 -3.04
C HIS A 44 15.32 -3.36 -2.78
N GLY A 45 14.08 -3.40 -3.28
CA GLY A 45 13.17 -4.52 -3.04
C GLY A 45 12.78 -4.63 -1.57
N ALA A 46 12.46 -3.50 -0.95
CA ALA A 46 11.96 -3.38 0.41
C ALA A 46 10.71 -4.26 0.64
N MET A 47 9.91 -4.45 -0.41
CA MET A 47 8.77 -5.36 -0.41
C MET A 47 9.06 -6.66 -1.19
N PRO A 48 8.67 -7.85 -0.69
CA PRO A 48 8.83 -9.11 -1.41
C PRO A 48 8.09 -9.10 -2.76
N LYS A 49 8.74 -9.56 -3.84
CA LYS A 49 8.18 -9.51 -5.21
C LYS A 49 6.85 -10.25 -5.37
N TRP A 50 6.63 -11.33 -4.63
CA TRP A 50 5.38 -12.10 -4.66
C TRP A 50 4.20 -11.33 -4.05
N PHE A 51 4.46 -10.31 -3.22
CA PHE A 51 3.41 -9.57 -2.53
C PHE A 51 2.50 -8.86 -3.52
N TRP A 52 3.07 -8.21 -4.55
CA TRP A 52 2.31 -7.39 -5.50
C TRP A 52 1.21 -8.16 -6.26
N PRO A 53 1.48 -9.32 -6.89
CA PRO A 53 0.42 -10.07 -7.56
C PRO A 53 -0.62 -10.63 -6.58
N VAL A 54 -0.20 -11.05 -5.39
CA VAL A 54 -1.14 -11.52 -4.35
C VAL A 54 -2.05 -10.39 -3.88
N ALA A 55 -1.47 -9.22 -3.58
CA ALA A 55 -2.22 -8.03 -3.23
C ALA A 55 -3.19 -7.63 -4.35
N GLY A 56 -2.78 -7.71 -5.61
CA GLY A 56 -3.63 -7.40 -6.76
C GLY A 56 -4.88 -8.30 -6.84
N LEU A 57 -4.72 -9.62 -6.67
CA LEU A 57 -5.85 -10.56 -6.63
C LEU A 57 -6.79 -10.30 -5.44
N LEU A 58 -6.23 -9.97 -4.28
CA LEU A 58 -7.01 -9.62 -3.10
C LEU A 58 -7.80 -8.32 -3.34
N LEU A 59 -7.21 -7.31 -3.99
CA LEU A 59 -7.89 -6.06 -4.30
C LEU A 59 -9.09 -6.27 -5.23
N TRP A 60 -9.00 -7.15 -6.25
CA TRP A 60 -10.16 -7.51 -7.06
C TRP A 60 -11.24 -8.26 -6.28
N THR A 61 -10.83 -9.19 -5.41
CA THR A 61 -11.76 -9.90 -4.53
C THR A 61 -12.51 -8.91 -3.63
N VAL A 62 -11.79 -7.97 -3.03
CA VAL A 62 -12.34 -6.92 -2.18
C VAL A 62 -13.25 -5.98 -2.97
N ALA A 63 -12.87 -5.58 -4.19
CA ALA A 63 -13.69 -4.73 -5.06
C ALA A 63 -15.06 -5.37 -5.36
N TYR A 64 -15.08 -6.69 -5.59
CA TYR A 64 -16.30 -7.46 -5.81
C TYR A 64 -17.12 -7.62 -4.52
N LEU A 65 -16.49 -8.06 -3.43
CA LEU A 65 -17.16 -8.27 -2.15
C LEU A 65 -17.68 -6.96 -1.53
N ASN A 66 -17.12 -5.82 -1.94
CA ASN A 66 -17.60 -4.51 -1.52
C ASN A 66 -19.01 -4.19 -2.01
N PHE A 67 -19.68 -5.05 -2.77
CA PHE A 67 -21.09 -4.93 -3.16
C PHE A 67 -21.98 -6.05 -2.60
N SER A 68 -21.46 -6.82 -1.64
CA SER A 68 -22.21 -7.88 -0.98
C SER A 68 -23.48 -7.33 -0.29
N PRO A 69 -24.60 -8.08 -0.33
CA PRO A 69 -25.79 -7.76 0.48
C PRO A 69 -25.59 -8.10 1.96
N ASN A 70 -24.51 -8.82 2.32
CA ASN A 70 -24.22 -9.18 3.70
C ASN A 70 -23.38 -8.09 4.39
N ASP A 71 -23.94 -7.49 5.43
CA ASP A 71 -23.30 -6.40 6.17
C ASP A 71 -21.95 -6.78 6.77
N ALA A 72 -21.81 -8.00 7.29
CA ALA A 72 -20.55 -8.47 7.86
C ALA A 72 -19.45 -8.58 6.79
N VAL A 73 -19.81 -8.95 5.56
CA VAL A 73 -18.87 -9.00 4.43
C VAL A 73 -18.40 -7.59 4.07
N VAL A 74 -19.32 -6.61 4.01
CA VAL A 74 -18.95 -5.22 3.72
C VAL A 74 -18.07 -4.64 4.83
N LEU A 75 -18.39 -4.89 6.10
CA LEU A 75 -17.54 -4.45 7.22
C LEU A 75 -16.15 -5.09 7.17
N GLY A 76 -16.05 -6.38 6.83
CA GLY A 76 -14.77 -7.06 6.62
C GLY A 76 -13.97 -6.46 5.47
N VAL A 77 -14.63 -6.12 4.36
CA VAL A 77 -14.02 -5.38 3.25
C VAL A 77 -13.47 -4.04 3.72
N GLN A 78 -14.26 -3.25 4.45
CA GLN A 78 -13.80 -1.93 4.94
C GLN A 78 -12.65 -2.03 5.94
N ALA A 79 -12.63 -3.08 6.78
CA ALA A 79 -11.48 -3.38 7.65
C ALA A 79 -10.23 -3.70 6.81
N TYR A 80 -10.35 -4.51 5.76
CA TYR A 80 -9.26 -4.76 4.82
C TYR A 80 -8.79 -3.46 4.15
N VAL A 81 -9.71 -2.62 3.66
CA VAL A 81 -9.38 -1.33 3.05
C VAL A 81 -8.56 -0.47 4.00
N ALA A 82 -9.03 -0.29 5.23
CA ALA A 82 -8.34 0.51 6.23
C ALA A 82 -6.94 -0.06 6.52
N ALA A 83 -6.83 -1.36 6.77
CA ALA A 83 -5.55 -2.00 7.07
C ALA A 83 -4.57 -1.91 5.90
N PHE A 84 -5.02 -2.20 4.67
CA PHE A 84 -4.18 -2.18 3.47
C PHE A 84 -3.64 -0.77 3.20
N HIS A 85 -4.49 0.25 3.27
CA HIS A 85 -4.08 1.63 2.96
C HIS A 85 -3.26 2.27 4.08
N MET A 86 -3.56 1.97 5.35
CA MET A 86 -2.65 2.35 6.43
C MET A 86 -1.30 1.62 6.30
N GLY A 87 -1.30 0.38 5.80
CA GLY A 87 -0.08 -0.33 5.41
C GLY A 87 0.71 0.44 4.35
N GLY A 88 0.05 0.94 3.31
CA GLY A 88 0.63 1.81 2.29
C GLY A 88 1.19 3.13 2.84
N PHE A 89 0.49 3.76 3.80
CA PHE A 89 1.00 4.92 4.51
C PHE A 89 2.31 4.59 5.26
N PHE A 90 2.33 3.51 6.04
CA PHE A 90 3.54 3.09 6.75
C PHE A 90 4.65 2.63 5.82
N TYR A 91 4.31 2.05 4.67
CA TYR A 91 5.27 1.70 3.62
C TYR A 91 6.01 2.94 3.11
N HIS A 92 5.30 4.03 2.78
CA HIS A 92 5.94 5.29 2.42
C HIS A 92 6.85 5.84 3.52
N GLN A 93 6.42 5.78 4.78
CA GLN A 93 7.25 6.21 5.90
C GLN A 93 8.52 5.36 6.05
N ARG A 94 8.41 4.04 5.80
CA ARG A 94 9.55 3.11 5.84
C ARG A 94 10.57 3.36 4.77
N LEU A 95 10.12 3.77 3.60
CA LEU A 95 10.98 4.17 2.50
C LEU A 95 11.55 5.59 2.67
N HIS A 96 11.27 6.26 3.80
CA HIS A 96 11.65 7.65 4.05
C HIS A 96 11.14 8.63 2.98
N HIS A 97 9.98 8.33 2.38
CA HIS A 97 9.31 9.26 1.48
C HIS A 97 8.75 10.45 2.25
N HIS A 98 8.56 11.56 1.55
CA HIS A 98 7.85 12.73 2.09
C HIS A 98 6.45 12.33 2.56
N LEU A 99 6.01 12.87 3.72
CA LEU A 99 4.72 12.52 4.34
C LEU A 99 3.53 12.67 3.39
N ALA A 100 3.59 13.64 2.47
CA ALA A 100 2.55 13.87 1.45
C ALA A 100 2.28 12.62 0.59
N ALA A 101 3.27 11.76 0.35
CA ALA A 101 3.08 10.52 -0.38
C ALA A 101 2.14 9.55 0.35
N GLY A 102 2.13 9.56 1.69
CA GLY A 102 1.22 8.75 2.50
C GLY A 102 -0.22 9.27 2.57
N LEU A 103 -0.46 10.54 2.23
CA LEU A 103 -1.80 11.13 2.35
C LEU A 103 -2.83 10.46 1.44
N VAL A 104 -2.43 10.03 0.25
CA VAL A 104 -3.34 9.36 -0.70
C VAL A 104 -3.83 8.02 -0.14
N PRO A 105 -2.96 7.11 0.34
CA PRO A 105 -3.41 5.93 1.08
C PRO A 105 -4.28 6.29 2.29
N ALA A 106 -3.86 7.23 3.15
CA ALA A 106 -4.64 7.62 4.33
C ALA A 106 -6.05 8.13 3.98
N PHE A 107 -6.22 8.78 2.83
CA PHE A 107 -7.53 9.20 2.34
C PHE A 107 -8.45 8.01 2.01
N PHE A 108 -7.95 6.95 1.39
CA PHE A 108 -8.76 5.74 1.13
C PHE A 108 -9.13 5.00 2.40
N ALA A 109 -8.24 4.99 3.40
CA ALA A 109 -8.62 4.56 4.74
C ALA A 109 -9.79 5.43 5.24
N LEU A 110 -9.72 6.76 5.10
CA LEU A 110 -10.75 7.72 5.55
C LEU A 110 -12.12 7.41 4.95
N LEU A 111 -12.17 7.06 3.67
CA LEU A 111 -13.40 6.62 3.02
C LEU A 111 -13.97 5.37 3.71
N ALA A 112 -13.13 4.40 4.07
CA ALA A 112 -13.58 3.19 4.76
C ALA A 112 -14.17 3.48 6.14
N PHE A 113 -13.58 4.41 6.89
CA PHE A 113 -14.17 4.90 8.14
C PHE A 113 -15.56 5.48 7.93
N VAL A 114 -15.71 6.36 6.95
CA VAL A 114 -17.00 7.02 6.68
C VAL A 114 -18.04 5.97 6.29
N ILE A 115 -17.69 4.98 5.47
CA ILE A 115 -18.60 3.88 5.10
C ILE A 115 -19.00 3.07 6.33
N VAL A 116 -18.07 2.71 7.21
CA VAL A 116 -18.38 1.96 8.45
C VAL A 116 -19.27 2.80 9.38
N ALA A 117 -18.98 4.10 9.53
CA ALA A 117 -19.77 4.99 10.36
C ALA A 117 -21.21 5.13 9.86
N ILE A 118 -21.40 5.28 8.53
CA ILE A 118 -22.74 5.32 7.91
C ILE A 118 -23.46 3.97 8.11
N ARG A 119 -22.79 2.87 7.77
CA ARG A 119 -23.38 1.53 7.74
C ARG A 119 -23.76 1.02 9.14
N THR A 120 -22.97 1.33 10.15
CA THR A 120 -23.25 0.92 11.55
C THR A 120 -24.06 1.93 12.33
N GLY A 121 -24.21 3.15 11.82
CA GLY A 121 -24.77 4.29 12.58
C GLY A 121 -23.92 4.70 13.78
N SER A 122 -22.67 4.22 13.89
CA SER A 122 -21.82 4.41 15.07
C SER A 122 -20.40 4.84 14.69
N VAL A 123 -20.09 6.09 14.98
CA VAL A 123 -18.73 6.64 14.84
C VAL A 123 -17.73 5.92 15.76
N LEU A 124 -18.17 5.48 16.94
CA LEU A 124 -17.31 4.76 17.88
C LEU A 124 -16.85 3.41 17.31
N ILE A 125 -17.75 2.65 16.70
CA ILE A 125 -17.40 1.37 16.05
C ILE A 125 -16.41 1.61 14.91
N ALA A 126 -16.65 2.65 14.09
CA ALA A 126 -15.74 3.03 13.01
C ALA A 126 -14.35 3.42 13.54
N LEU A 127 -14.27 4.18 14.64
CA LEU A 127 -12.99 4.59 15.25
C LEU A 127 -12.22 3.41 15.81
N VAL A 128 -12.89 2.53 16.56
CA VAL A 128 -12.26 1.33 17.12
C VAL A 128 -11.75 0.42 16.00
N GLY A 129 -12.59 0.17 14.98
CA GLY A 129 -12.21 -0.64 13.82
C GLY A 129 -11.01 -0.08 13.08
N TRP A 130 -11.01 1.24 12.84
CA TRP A 130 -9.86 1.92 12.24
C TRP A 130 -8.59 1.78 13.05
N TRP A 131 -8.67 2.03 14.36
CA TRP A 131 -7.53 1.97 15.25
C TRP A 131 -6.90 0.58 15.25
N VAL A 132 -7.73 -0.48 15.36
CA VAL A 132 -7.28 -1.87 15.27
C VAL A 132 -6.60 -2.15 13.94
N CYS A 133 -7.21 -1.75 12.82
CA CYS A 133 -6.63 -1.94 11.48
C CYS A 133 -5.29 -1.20 11.33
N THR A 134 -5.18 0.01 11.89
CA THR A 134 -3.95 0.81 11.89
C THR A 134 -2.84 0.13 12.69
N CYS A 135 -3.15 -0.40 13.88
CA CYS A 135 -2.18 -1.14 14.69
C CYS A 135 -1.68 -2.40 13.98
N ILE A 136 -2.58 -3.16 13.34
CA ILE A 136 -2.22 -4.34 12.54
C ILE A 136 -1.32 -3.93 11.38
N ALA A 137 -1.70 -2.89 10.63
CA ALA A 137 -0.92 -2.38 9.51
C ALA A 137 0.48 -1.92 9.94
N PHE A 138 0.59 -1.24 11.09
CA PHE A 138 1.87 -0.84 11.65
C PHE A 138 2.75 -2.06 11.97
N GLY A 139 2.20 -3.06 12.66
CA GLY A 139 2.92 -4.30 12.97
C GLY A 139 3.37 -5.07 11.72
N LEU A 140 2.47 -5.25 10.75
CA LEU A 140 2.79 -5.92 9.48
C LEU A 140 3.82 -5.15 8.67
N SER A 141 3.76 -3.80 8.66
CA SER A 141 4.80 -3.02 8.01
C SER A 141 6.16 -3.35 8.64
N LYS A 142 6.25 -3.52 9.98
CA LYS A 142 7.51 -3.83 10.71
C LYS A 142 8.09 -5.18 10.28
N LEU A 143 7.22 -6.12 9.99
CA LEU A 143 7.61 -7.46 9.59
C LEU A 143 7.97 -7.57 8.10
N LEU A 144 7.21 -6.91 7.22
CA LEU A 144 7.27 -7.17 5.78
C LEU A 144 8.13 -6.17 5.00
N VAL A 145 8.33 -4.96 5.51
CA VAL A 145 9.01 -3.88 4.79
C VAL A 145 10.41 -3.68 5.33
N ALA A 146 11.41 -4.07 4.54
CA ALA A 146 12.81 -3.81 4.86
C ALA A 146 13.12 -2.31 4.70
N PRO A 147 13.76 -1.66 5.68
CA PRO A 147 14.17 -0.26 5.53
C PRO A 147 15.30 -0.15 4.48
N PRO A 148 15.44 1.01 3.81
CA PRO A 148 16.58 1.27 2.94
C PRO A 148 17.91 1.11 3.69
N PRO A 149 19.01 0.72 3.01
CA PRO A 149 20.34 0.70 3.62
C PRO A 149 20.67 2.09 4.18
N SER A 150 21.21 2.17 5.40
CA SER A 150 21.75 3.44 5.89
C SER A 150 22.98 3.81 5.07
N ASN A 151 23.10 5.07 4.63
CA ASN A 151 24.27 5.64 3.97
C ASN A 151 25.48 5.73 4.93
N GLY A 152 25.92 4.59 5.46
CA GLY A 152 26.96 4.46 6.47
C GLY A 152 27.97 3.41 6.04
N ASN A 153 28.75 3.72 5.00
CA ASN A 153 30.13 3.29 4.82
C ASN A 153 30.78 3.92 3.56
N GLU A 154 30.72 5.25 3.42
CA GLU A 154 31.68 5.98 2.56
C GLU A 154 33.04 6.16 3.29
N GLY A 155 33.54 5.08 3.88
CA GLY A 155 34.87 4.99 4.50
C GLY A 155 35.68 3.80 3.97
N GLY A 156 35.25 3.19 2.86
CA GLY A 156 36.05 2.18 2.15
C GLY A 156 37.22 2.86 1.41
N PRO A 157 38.42 2.26 1.38
CA PRO A 157 39.59 2.86 0.75
C PRO A 157 39.30 3.11 -0.73
N THR A 158 39.53 4.36 -1.15
CA THR A 158 39.50 4.80 -2.55
C THR A 158 40.30 3.80 -3.41
N PRO A 159 39.68 3.15 -4.41
CA PRO A 159 40.42 2.33 -5.35
C PRO A 159 41.43 3.19 -6.11
N GLY A 160 42.70 2.88 -5.88
CA GLY A 160 43.91 3.37 -6.53
C GLY A 160 43.75 4.27 -7.76
N THR A 161 44.07 5.54 -7.55
CA THR A 161 44.99 6.27 -8.41
C THR A 161 46.26 5.44 -8.60
N ASN A 162 46.36 4.59 -9.63
CA ASN A 162 47.58 3.90 -10.07
C ASN A 162 47.43 3.18 -11.43
N LEU A 163 46.85 3.81 -12.46
CA LEU A 163 46.81 3.21 -13.82
C LEU A 163 46.98 4.24 -14.96
N LEU A 164 47.97 5.14 -14.87
CA LEU A 164 48.44 5.91 -16.04
C LEU A 164 49.98 6.06 -16.09
N GLU A 165 50.73 5.03 -15.68
CA GLU A 165 52.13 4.86 -16.07
C GLU A 165 52.33 3.43 -16.60
N GLY A 166 52.01 3.24 -17.88
CA GLY A 166 52.22 1.97 -18.57
C GLY A 166 52.47 2.25 -20.04
N GLY A 167 53.75 2.43 -20.37
CA GLY A 167 54.24 2.91 -21.65
C GLY A 167 53.75 2.12 -22.86
N MET A 168 53.37 2.88 -23.88
CA MET A 168 53.19 2.42 -25.25
C MET A 168 54.59 2.24 -25.86
N ARG A 169 55.10 1.00 -25.88
CA ARG A 169 56.17 0.61 -26.83
C ARG A 169 55.49 0.20 -28.13
N VAL A 170 55.80 0.95 -29.18
CA VAL A 170 55.49 0.62 -30.56
C VAL A 170 56.66 -0.19 -31.08
N ASP A 171 56.38 -1.43 -31.48
CA ASP A 171 57.20 -2.19 -32.43
C ASP A 171 56.36 -2.39 -33.69
#